data_AF-A0ABD2RI04-F1
#
_entry.id   AF-A0ABD2RI04-F1
#
_cell.length_a   1.000
_cell.length_b   1.000
_cell.length_c   1.000
_cell.angle_alpha   90.00
_cell.angle_beta   90.00
_cell.angle_gamma   90.00
#
_symmetry.space_group_name_H-M   'P 1'
#
loop_
_entity.id
_entity.type
_entity.pdbx_description
1 polymer ?
#
loop_
_entity_poly.entity_id
_entity_poly.type
_entity_poly.pdbx_seq_one_letter_code
_entity_poly.pdbx_strand_id
1 'polypeptide(L)'
;MSFCSSVSSSPQSLSIFPKPFRSSKPYSPRISASADVPDFLSANWLESRRKKPFGPRLCFSAEEAVRNQLDALKYNDQPHHDYGVEVMYRFAGFDPFQRSTYFGRFFDLGQFERFRRIFHHSTYRVLLGHQEREILSSLHVNETLYKQRVWVRGTRPEEEEIFQFTMVQRVGGSWDGYWLTESVLHDGDTFSGGVAY
;
A
#
# COMPACT_ATOMS: atom_id res chain seq x y z
N MET A 1 -43.40 66.78 29.38
CA MET A 1 -42.56 67.98 29.24
C MET A 1 -41.53 67.67 28.16
N SER A 2 -41.80 67.96 26.90
CA SER A 2 -41.63 69.24 26.18
C SER A 2 -40.17 69.64 25.97
N PHE A 3 -39.79 69.64 24.69
CA PHE A 3 -39.12 70.70 23.92
C PHE A 3 -37.90 70.26 23.09
N CYS A 4 -38.01 70.63 21.80
CA CYS A 4 -36.99 70.62 20.77
C CYS A 4 -35.82 71.56 21.11
N SER A 5 -34.64 71.34 20.54
CA SER A 5 -33.98 72.31 19.64
C SER A 5 -32.63 71.80 19.13
N SER A 6 -32.38 72.05 17.84
CA SER A 6 -31.10 71.97 17.16
C SER A 6 -30.31 73.27 17.35
N VAL A 7 -28.99 73.19 17.53
CA VAL A 7 -28.03 74.21 17.06
C VAL A 7 -26.59 73.68 17.04
N SER A 8 -25.92 74.03 15.95
CA SER A 8 -24.53 73.82 15.57
C SER A 8 -23.57 74.84 16.17
N SER A 9 -22.35 74.43 16.56
CA SER A 9 -21.11 75.24 16.45
C SER A 9 -19.86 74.50 16.98
N SER A 10 -18.92 74.18 16.08
CA SER A 10 -17.46 74.19 16.31
C SER A 10 -16.97 75.67 16.42
N PRO A 11 -15.73 76.02 16.82
CA PRO A 11 -14.48 75.25 16.86
C PRO A 11 -13.62 75.42 18.15
N GLN A 12 -12.56 74.63 18.30
CA GLN A 12 -11.24 75.16 18.70
C GLN A 12 -10.14 74.11 18.44
N SER A 13 -9.16 74.55 17.67
CA SER A 13 -7.92 73.89 17.29
C SER A 13 -7.01 73.63 18.48
N LEU A 14 -6.32 72.49 18.50
CA LEU A 14 -4.93 72.39 18.95
C LEU A 14 -4.26 71.19 18.26
N SER A 15 -3.35 71.51 17.34
CA SER A 15 -2.42 70.59 16.69
C SER A 15 -1.35 70.14 17.67
N ILE A 16 -1.17 68.83 17.86
CA ILE A 16 0.01 68.27 18.53
C ILE A 16 0.52 67.08 17.70
N PHE A 17 1.67 67.30 17.08
CA PHE A 17 2.48 66.28 16.41
C PHE A 17 2.87 65.14 17.37
N PRO A 18 2.76 63.86 16.99
CA PRO A 18 3.37 62.79 17.77
C PRO A 18 4.86 62.65 17.39
N LYS A 19 5.74 62.76 18.39
CA LYS A 19 7.15 62.36 18.28
C LYS A 19 7.25 60.83 18.19
N PRO A 20 8.21 60.28 17.43
CA PRO A 20 8.34 58.84 17.25
C PRO A 20 8.91 58.17 18.51
N PHE A 21 8.16 57.22 19.06
CA PHE A 21 8.64 56.30 20.09
C PHE A 21 9.65 55.33 19.48
N ARG A 22 10.88 55.32 20.04
CA ARG A 22 11.88 54.27 19.82
C ARG A 22 11.35 52.97 20.42
N SER A 23 10.94 52.01 19.58
CA SER A 23 10.77 50.62 20.01
C SER A 23 12.06 49.84 19.75
N SER A 24 12.66 49.33 20.83
CA SER A 24 13.75 48.37 20.84
C SER A 24 13.46 47.16 19.95
N LYS A 25 14.43 46.79 19.09
CA LYS A 25 14.38 45.56 18.29
C LYS A 25 14.24 44.35 19.22
N PRO A 26 13.31 43.41 18.97
CA PRO A 26 13.33 42.14 19.67
C PRO A 26 14.55 41.34 19.22
N TYR A 27 15.40 40.97 20.16
CA TYR A 27 16.42 39.95 19.96
C TYR A 27 15.69 38.61 19.75
N SER A 28 15.52 38.19 18.50
CA SER A 28 15.23 36.79 18.21
C SER A 28 16.53 36.00 18.41
N PRO A 29 16.62 35.07 19.37
CA PRO A 29 17.74 34.16 19.39
C PRO A 29 17.60 33.28 18.13
N ARG A 30 18.53 33.45 17.18
CA ARG A 30 18.75 32.42 16.17
C ARG A 30 19.33 31.22 16.91
N ILE A 31 18.46 30.32 17.33
CA ILE A 31 18.86 28.99 17.76
C ILE A 31 19.35 28.31 16.49
N SER A 32 20.66 28.40 16.25
CA SER A 32 21.35 27.46 15.36
C SER A 32 21.35 26.14 16.10
N ALA A 33 20.29 25.35 15.90
CA ALA A 33 20.34 23.95 16.23
C ALA A 33 21.34 23.31 15.27
N SER A 34 22.62 23.31 15.64
CA SER A 34 23.52 22.23 15.23
C SER A 34 23.00 20.99 15.93
N ALA A 35 21.90 20.46 15.41
CA ALA A 35 21.47 19.15 15.77
C ALA A 35 22.52 18.25 15.13
N ASP A 36 23.52 17.89 15.93
CA ASP A 36 24.13 16.57 15.81
C ASP A 36 22.98 15.58 16.08
N VAL A 37 22.13 15.41 15.07
CA VAL A 37 21.10 14.39 15.01
C VAL A 37 21.91 13.11 15.11
N PRO A 38 21.78 12.33 16.20
CA PRO A 38 22.46 11.06 16.26
C PRO A 38 21.96 10.26 15.06
N ASP A 39 22.90 9.71 14.28
CA ASP A 39 22.68 9.07 12.99
C ASP A 39 21.96 7.71 13.18
N PHE A 40 20.76 7.75 13.75
CA PHE A 40 19.86 6.60 13.96
C PHE A 40 19.22 6.15 12.65
N LEU A 41 19.40 6.92 11.58
CA LEU A 41 19.02 6.56 10.23
C LEU A 41 20.32 6.33 9.46
N SER A 42 20.91 5.14 9.64
CA SER A 42 22.03 4.71 8.80
C SER A 42 21.76 5.07 7.34
N ALA A 43 22.76 5.57 6.60
CA ALA A 43 22.61 5.90 5.17
C ALA A 43 21.94 4.77 4.36
N ASN A 44 22.10 3.53 4.83
CA ASN A 44 21.43 2.32 4.34
C ASN A 44 19.89 2.36 4.43
N TRP A 45 19.30 3.03 5.43
CA TRP A 45 17.85 3.20 5.57
C TRP A 45 17.25 4.05 4.45
N LEU A 46 17.95 5.10 4.02
CA LEU A 46 17.54 5.92 2.89
C LEU A 46 17.67 5.17 1.55
N GLU A 47 18.73 4.36 1.40
CA GLU A 47 18.92 3.48 0.24
C GLU A 47 17.88 2.36 0.16
N SER A 48 17.46 1.81 1.30
CA SER A 48 16.38 0.83 1.43
C SER A 48 15.05 1.37 0.92
N ARG A 49 14.75 2.65 1.18
CA ARG A 49 13.56 3.34 0.63
C ARG A 49 13.66 3.68 -0.85
N ARG A 50 14.87 3.84 -1.40
CA ARG A 50 15.08 4.20 -2.81
C ARG A 50 14.73 3.07 -3.77
N LYS A 51 14.76 1.82 -3.32
CA LYS A 51 14.28 0.67 -4.09
C LYS A 51 12.95 0.19 -3.52
N LYS A 52 11.89 0.99 -3.67
CA LYS A 52 10.53 0.56 -3.36
C LYS A 52 10.34 -0.81 -4.07
N PRO A 53 10.00 -1.90 -3.36
CA PRO A 53 9.81 -3.20 -3.98
C PRO A 53 8.86 -3.11 -5.18
N PHE A 54 8.92 -4.08 -6.08
CA PHE A 54 7.98 -4.12 -7.17
C PHE A 54 6.54 -4.19 -6.63
N GLY A 55 5.59 -3.58 -7.33
CA GLY A 55 4.22 -3.44 -6.87
C GLY A 55 3.29 -3.00 -7.99
N PRO A 56 1.99 -2.89 -7.69
CA PRO A 56 0.97 -2.58 -8.69
C PRO A 56 1.21 -1.21 -9.33
N ARG A 57 0.90 -1.10 -10.62
CA ARG A 57 1.04 0.11 -11.45
C ARG A 57 -0.21 0.34 -12.29
N LEU A 58 -0.56 1.60 -12.51
CA LEU A 58 -1.72 2.00 -13.33
C LEU A 58 -1.68 1.47 -14.77
N CYS A 59 -0.49 1.32 -15.33
CA CYS A 59 -0.31 0.85 -16.70
C CYS A 59 -0.41 -0.66 -16.86
N PHE A 60 -0.56 -1.43 -15.78
CA PHE A 60 -0.67 -2.88 -15.87
C PHE A 60 -2.09 -3.29 -16.23
N SER A 61 -2.20 -4.19 -17.20
CA SER A 61 -3.37 -5.04 -17.36
C SER A 61 -3.46 -6.06 -16.21
N ALA A 62 -4.64 -6.66 -16.01
CA ALA A 62 -4.83 -7.72 -15.03
C ALA A 62 -3.88 -8.91 -15.27
N GLU A 63 -3.68 -9.27 -16.53
CA GLU A 63 -2.78 -10.37 -16.92
C GLU A 63 -1.31 -10.05 -16.63
N GLU A 64 -0.86 -8.83 -16.95
CA GLU A 64 0.49 -8.37 -16.62
C GLU A 64 0.71 -8.33 -15.11
N ALA A 65 -0.28 -7.90 -14.33
CA ALA A 65 -0.19 -7.90 -12.88
C ALA A 65 0.00 -9.31 -12.32
N VAL A 66 -0.70 -10.32 -12.84
CA VAL A 66 -0.49 -11.74 -12.45
C VAL A 66 0.87 -12.25 -12.91
N ARG A 67 1.26 -11.95 -14.16
CA ARG A 67 2.56 -12.36 -14.71
C ARG A 67 3.73 -11.85 -13.88
N ASN A 68 3.73 -10.56 -13.53
CA ASN A 68 4.78 -9.96 -12.73
C ASN A 68 4.83 -10.52 -11.30
N GLN A 69 3.68 -10.81 -10.70
CA GLN A 69 3.59 -11.49 -9.40
C GLN A 69 4.23 -12.88 -9.46
N LEU A 70 3.91 -13.67 -10.49
CA LEU A 70 4.51 -14.98 -10.71
C LEU A 70 6.01 -14.86 -11.00
N ASP A 71 6.47 -13.85 -11.74
CA ASP A 71 7.91 -13.62 -11.95
C ASP A 71 8.64 -13.32 -10.65
N ALA A 72 8.05 -12.52 -9.78
CA ALA A 72 8.61 -12.25 -8.46
C ALA A 72 8.67 -13.53 -7.61
N LEU A 73 7.65 -14.39 -7.66
CA LEU A 73 7.62 -15.66 -6.96
C LEU A 73 8.63 -16.68 -7.52
N LYS A 74 8.88 -16.67 -8.83
CA LYS A 74 9.92 -17.49 -9.48
C LYS A 74 11.31 -17.18 -8.92
N TYR A 75 11.58 -15.90 -8.65
CA TYR A 75 12.84 -15.43 -8.09
C TYR A 75 12.65 -14.92 -6.65
N ASN A 76 11.94 -15.70 -5.82
CA ASN A 76 11.45 -15.27 -4.51
C ASN A 76 12.51 -14.62 -3.61
N ASP A 77 13.75 -15.10 -3.64
CA ASP A 77 14.81 -14.64 -2.74
C ASP A 77 15.76 -13.60 -3.37
N GLN A 78 15.36 -12.97 -4.47
CA GLN A 78 16.14 -11.91 -5.12
C GLN A 78 15.33 -10.62 -5.21
N PRO A 79 15.87 -9.46 -4.78
CA PRO A 79 17.24 -9.23 -4.31
C PRO A 79 17.51 -9.62 -2.84
N HIS A 80 16.48 -9.97 -2.06
CA HIS A 80 16.61 -10.46 -0.69
C HIS A 80 15.58 -11.54 -0.41
N HIS A 81 15.72 -12.22 0.74
CA HIS A 81 14.84 -13.30 1.15
C HIS A 81 13.36 -12.86 1.13
N ASP A 82 12.48 -13.74 0.62
CA ASP A 82 11.04 -13.54 0.53
C ASP A 82 10.58 -12.25 -0.20
N TYR A 83 11.41 -11.72 -1.11
CA TYR A 83 11.04 -10.61 -2.00
C TYR A 83 9.81 -10.92 -2.85
N GLY A 84 9.69 -12.14 -3.38
CA GLY A 84 8.51 -12.56 -4.17
C GLY A 84 7.23 -12.46 -3.34
N VAL A 85 7.27 -12.93 -2.11
CA VAL A 85 6.16 -12.81 -1.14
C VAL A 85 5.87 -11.34 -0.79
N GLU A 86 6.89 -10.50 -0.66
CA GLU A 86 6.69 -9.05 -0.45
C GLU A 86 5.97 -8.41 -1.64
N VAL A 87 6.32 -8.78 -2.87
CA VAL A 87 5.60 -8.34 -4.07
C VAL A 87 4.15 -8.77 -4.00
N MET A 88 3.88 -10.05 -3.69
CA MET A 88 2.51 -10.54 -3.50
C MET A 88 1.73 -9.73 -2.47
N TYR A 89 2.35 -9.45 -1.32
CA TYR A 89 1.74 -8.66 -0.24
C TYR A 89 1.37 -7.24 -0.71
N ARG A 90 2.17 -6.65 -1.59
CA ARG A 90 1.93 -5.30 -2.13
C ARG A 90 0.88 -5.24 -3.23
N PHE A 91 0.69 -6.33 -3.96
CA PHE A 91 -0.44 -6.48 -4.86
C PHE A 91 -1.72 -6.83 -4.11
N ALA A 92 -1.63 -7.31 -2.88
CA ALA A 92 -2.80 -7.76 -2.14
C ALA A 92 -3.79 -6.61 -1.89
N GLY A 93 -5.00 -6.80 -2.37
CA GLY A 93 -6.07 -5.81 -2.32
C GLY A 93 -6.89 -5.84 -1.04
N PHE A 94 -6.41 -6.41 0.07
CA PHE A 94 -7.18 -6.46 1.32
C PHE A 94 -6.89 -5.26 2.23
N ASP A 95 -7.81 -4.99 3.17
CA ASP A 95 -7.59 -4.02 4.25
C ASP A 95 -6.74 -4.68 5.37
N PRO A 96 -5.54 -4.15 5.70
CA PRO A 96 -4.69 -4.71 6.76
C PRO A 96 -5.35 -4.77 8.14
N PHE A 97 -6.38 -3.97 8.39
CA PHE A 97 -7.09 -3.96 9.68
C PHE A 97 -8.27 -4.93 9.72
N GLN A 98 -8.54 -5.66 8.63
CA GLN A 98 -9.64 -6.60 8.51
C GLN A 98 -9.14 -8.01 8.20
N ARG A 99 -9.97 -9.01 8.52
CA ARG A 99 -9.71 -10.39 8.10
C ARG A 99 -9.98 -10.52 6.62
N SER A 100 -9.07 -11.20 5.92
CA SER A 100 -9.09 -11.35 4.47
C SER A 100 -9.27 -12.82 4.08
N THR A 101 -9.98 -13.06 2.97
CA THR A 101 -10.15 -14.37 2.32
C THR A 101 -9.13 -14.60 1.20
N TYR A 102 -8.01 -13.87 1.21
CA TYR A 102 -6.96 -13.95 0.18
C TYR A 102 -6.52 -15.39 -0.15
N PHE A 103 -6.44 -16.26 0.86
CA PHE A 103 -6.07 -17.67 0.73
C PHE A 103 -7.28 -18.62 0.96
N GLY A 104 -8.49 -18.18 0.60
CA GLY A 104 -9.74 -18.95 0.66
C GLY A 104 -10.42 -19.01 2.04
N ARG A 105 -9.66 -18.88 3.13
CA ARG A 105 -10.18 -18.80 4.50
C ARG A 105 -9.89 -17.44 5.11
N PHE A 106 -10.65 -17.07 6.15
CA PHE A 106 -10.43 -15.81 6.86
C PHE A 106 -9.15 -15.83 7.68
N PHE A 107 -8.14 -15.10 7.23
CA PHE A 107 -6.89 -14.88 7.95
C PHE A 107 -6.74 -13.41 8.34
N ASP A 108 -6.04 -13.18 9.44
CA ASP A 108 -5.50 -11.86 9.77
C ASP A 108 -4.16 -11.74 9.05
N LEU A 109 -4.18 -10.98 7.95
CA LEU A 109 -3.06 -10.85 7.01
C LEU A 109 -2.42 -9.46 7.05
N GLY A 110 -2.87 -8.55 7.91
CA GLY A 110 -2.31 -7.19 7.98
C GLY A 110 -0.86 -7.13 8.45
N GLN A 111 -0.37 -8.21 9.07
CA GLN A 111 1.03 -8.39 9.40
C GLN A 111 1.71 -9.22 8.31
N PHE A 112 2.78 -8.66 7.73
CA PHE A 112 3.54 -9.30 6.67
C PHE A 112 3.99 -10.71 7.05
N GLU A 113 4.43 -10.93 8.30
CA GLU A 113 4.89 -12.23 8.78
C GLU A 113 3.78 -13.29 8.75
N ARG A 114 2.51 -12.92 8.98
CA ARG A 114 1.38 -13.86 8.89
C ARG A 114 1.11 -14.25 7.45
N PHE A 115 1.12 -13.28 6.55
CA PHE A 115 1.00 -13.51 5.12
C PHE A 115 2.14 -14.40 4.59
N ARG A 116 3.38 -14.08 4.97
CA ARG A 116 4.59 -14.82 4.60
C ARG A 116 4.55 -16.26 5.07
N ARG A 117 4.12 -16.52 6.30
CA ARG A 117 3.99 -17.89 6.83
C ARG A 117 3.11 -18.78 5.97
N ILE A 118 2.01 -18.26 5.41
CA ILE A 118 1.09 -19.06 4.58
C ILE A 118 1.77 -19.53 3.30
N PHE A 119 2.55 -18.66 2.64
CA PHE A 119 3.35 -19.03 1.46
C PHE A 119 4.33 -20.17 1.76
N HIS A 120 4.89 -20.22 2.96
CA HIS A 120 5.83 -21.27 3.37
C HIS A 120 5.17 -22.55 3.90
N HIS A 121 3.88 -22.54 4.29
CA HIS A 121 3.33 -23.58 5.15
C HIS A 121 2.81 -24.86 4.45
N SER A 122 2.45 -24.86 3.17
CA SER A 122 2.32 -26.11 2.37
C SER A 122 1.78 -25.80 0.99
N THR A 123 0.47 -25.57 0.88
CA THR A 123 -0.29 -25.48 -0.39
C THR A 123 0.32 -24.45 -1.33
N TYR A 124 0.82 -23.34 -0.79
CA TYR A 124 1.35 -22.23 -1.58
C TYR A 124 2.87 -22.28 -1.77
N ARG A 125 3.58 -23.22 -1.15
CA ARG A 125 5.05 -23.31 -1.25
C ARG A 125 5.50 -23.58 -2.67
N VAL A 126 4.69 -24.31 -3.44
CA VAL A 126 4.94 -24.65 -4.86
C VAL A 126 5.17 -23.39 -5.71
N LEU A 127 4.56 -22.26 -5.31
CA LEU A 127 4.74 -20.98 -5.99
C LEU A 127 6.16 -20.40 -5.81
N LEU A 128 6.82 -20.71 -4.68
CA LEU A 128 8.12 -20.14 -4.32
C LEU A 128 9.24 -20.84 -5.09
N GLY A 129 9.96 -20.09 -5.93
CA GLY A 129 11.09 -20.65 -6.68
C GLY A 129 10.67 -21.64 -7.78
N HIS A 130 9.41 -21.59 -8.24
CA HIS A 130 8.90 -22.52 -9.25
C HIS A 130 9.74 -22.53 -10.53
N GLN A 131 9.88 -23.71 -11.14
CA GLN A 131 10.67 -23.89 -12.36
C GLN A 131 9.89 -23.38 -13.57
N GLU A 132 8.63 -23.80 -13.65
CA GLU A 132 7.76 -23.60 -14.80
C GLU A 132 6.37 -23.18 -14.36
N ARG A 133 5.68 -22.47 -15.25
CA ARG A 133 4.29 -22.07 -15.08
C ARG A 133 3.60 -22.00 -16.43
N GLU A 134 2.34 -22.38 -16.47
CA GLU A 134 1.50 -22.34 -17.66
C GLU A 134 0.15 -21.71 -17.32
N ILE A 135 -0.33 -20.81 -18.18
CA ILE A 135 -1.65 -20.22 -18.04
C ILE A 135 -2.67 -21.20 -18.62
N LEU A 136 -3.47 -21.82 -17.76
CA LEU A 136 -4.50 -22.76 -18.19
C LEU A 136 -5.75 -22.05 -18.73
N SER A 137 -6.14 -20.95 -18.08
CA SER A 137 -7.30 -20.15 -18.53
C SER A 137 -7.24 -18.72 -18.01
N SER A 138 -7.83 -17.80 -18.77
CA SER A 138 -7.95 -16.37 -18.44
C SER A 138 -9.38 -15.92 -18.70
N LEU A 139 -10.01 -15.24 -17.75
CA LEU A 139 -11.42 -14.87 -17.80
C LEU A 139 -11.62 -13.46 -17.25
N HIS A 140 -12.11 -12.54 -18.08
CA HIS A 140 -12.68 -11.27 -17.62
C HIS A 140 -14.14 -11.53 -17.23
N VAL A 141 -14.42 -11.58 -15.93
CA VAL A 141 -15.78 -11.83 -15.41
C VAL A 141 -16.64 -10.58 -15.64
N ASN A 142 -16.06 -9.41 -15.42
CA ASN A 142 -16.61 -8.10 -15.78
C ASN A 142 -15.47 -7.09 -15.94
N GLU A 143 -15.77 -5.80 -16.12
CA GLU A 143 -14.79 -4.73 -16.35
C GLU A 143 -13.75 -4.61 -15.23
N THR A 144 -14.15 -4.89 -13.99
CA THR A 144 -13.32 -4.70 -12.79
C THR A 144 -12.83 -6.02 -12.18
N LEU A 145 -13.19 -7.17 -12.74
CA LEU A 145 -12.92 -8.48 -12.16
C LEU A 145 -12.34 -9.44 -13.20
N TYR A 146 -11.15 -9.94 -12.90
CA TYR A 146 -10.40 -10.84 -13.76
C TYR A 146 -9.98 -12.08 -12.98
N LYS A 147 -10.09 -13.25 -13.60
CA LYS A 147 -9.66 -14.52 -13.05
C LYS A 147 -8.68 -15.21 -13.99
N GLN A 148 -7.61 -15.78 -13.43
CA GLN A 148 -6.65 -16.54 -14.21
C GLN A 148 -6.26 -17.81 -13.46
N ARG A 149 -6.35 -18.96 -14.13
CA ARG A 149 -5.87 -20.24 -13.61
C ARG A 149 -4.49 -20.51 -14.17
N VAL A 150 -3.57 -20.85 -13.29
CA VAL A 150 -2.16 -21.04 -13.59
C VAL A 150 -1.73 -22.37 -13.00
N TRP A 151 -1.22 -23.25 -13.85
CA TRP A 151 -0.49 -24.43 -13.43
C TRP A 151 0.95 -24.03 -13.11
N VAL A 152 1.47 -24.54 -12.01
CA VAL A 152 2.81 -24.21 -11.52
C VAL A 152 3.53 -25.48 -11.11
N ARG A 153 4.76 -25.61 -11.59
CA ARG A 153 5.66 -26.69 -11.21
C ARG A 153 6.75 -26.16 -10.28
N GLY A 154 6.74 -26.68 -9.06
CA GLY A 154 7.67 -26.36 -7.98
C GLY A 154 9.10 -26.84 -8.22
N THR A 155 9.89 -26.82 -7.16
CA THR A 155 11.31 -27.22 -7.21
C THR A 155 11.52 -28.70 -6.93
N ARG A 156 10.59 -29.31 -6.18
CA ARG A 156 10.65 -30.73 -5.83
C ARG A 156 10.07 -31.58 -6.97
N PRO A 157 10.55 -32.83 -7.15
CA PRO A 157 9.93 -33.75 -8.08
C PRO A 157 8.45 -33.95 -7.70
N GLU A 158 7.57 -33.98 -8.71
CA GLU A 158 6.11 -34.17 -8.57
C GLU A 158 5.37 -33.07 -7.79
N GLU A 159 6.01 -31.94 -7.50
CA GLU A 159 5.38 -30.78 -6.86
C GLU A 159 4.72 -29.89 -7.93
N GLU A 160 3.50 -30.23 -8.31
CA GLU A 160 2.73 -29.52 -9.33
C GLU A 160 1.35 -29.15 -8.80
N GLU A 161 0.96 -27.88 -8.95
CA GLU A 161 -0.30 -27.38 -8.40
C GLU A 161 -0.95 -26.35 -9.33
N ILE A 162 -2.27 -26.21 -9.23
CA ILE A 162 -3.04 -25.23 -9.99
C ILE A 162 -3.58 -24.18 -9.02
N PHE A 163 -3.37 -22.91 -9.37
CA PHE A 163 -3.87 -21.77 -8.61
C PHE A 163 -4.77 -20.88 -9.47
N GLN A 164 -5.85 -20.41 -8.86
CA GLN A 164 -6.69 -19.36 -9.43
C GLN A 164 -6.35 -18.02 -8.77
N PHE A 165 -5.85 -17.09 -9.57
CA PHE A 165 -5.70 -15.69 -9.22
C PHE A 165 -7.01 -14.96 -9.51
N THR A 166 -7.54 -14.27 -8.52
CA THR A 166 -8.65 -13.33 -8.69
C THR A 166 -8.11 -11.93 -8.51
N MET A 167 -8.19 -11.13 -9.58
CA MET A 167 -7.74 -9.76 -9.64
C MET A 167 -8.94 -8.82 -9.69
N VAL A 168 -8.88 -7.74 -8.93
CA VAL A 168 -9.91 -6.69 -8.88
C VAL A 168 -9.27 -5.36 -9.24
N GLN A 169 -9.89 -4.64 -10.18
CA GLN A 169 -9.56 -3.25 -10.45
C GLN A 169 -10.24 -2.37 -9.39
N ARG A 170 -9.44 -1.58 -8.68
CA ARG A 170 -9.96 -0.65 -7.68
C ARG A 170 -10.63 0.54 -8.35
N VAL A 171 -11.78 0.94 -7.80
CA VAL A 171 -12.54 2.11 -8.22
C VAL A 171 -12.56 3.11 -7.08
N GLY A 172 -12.02 4.30 -7.32
CA GLY A 172 -11.90 5.39 -6.36
C GLY A 172 -10.73 5.28 -5.38
N GLY A 173 -10.45 6.41 -4.71
CA GLY A 173 -9.34 6.53 -3.76
C GLY A 173 -7.96 6.64 -4.42
N SER A 174 -6.90 6.44 -3.64
CA SER A 174 -5.51 6.55 -4.13
C SER A 174 -5.05 5.39 -5.02
N TRP A 175 -5.85 4.32 -5.10
CA TRP A 175 -5.60 3.11 -5.89
C TRP A 175 -6.56 2.99 -7.08
N ASP A 176 -7.28 4.06 -7.43
CA ASP A 176 -8.21 4.04 -8.57
C ASP A 176 -7.52 3.60 -9.87
N GLY A 177 -8.14 2.65 -10.57
CA GLY A 177 -7.62 2.06 -11.81
C GLY A 177 -6.55 0.98 -11.66
N TYR A 178 -6.02 0.74 -10.46
CA TYR A 178 -5.00 -0.30 -10.24
C TYR A 178 -5.63 -1.70 -10.13
N TRP A 179 -4.99 -2.68 -10.76
CA TRP A 179 -5.29 -4.10 -10.54
C TRP A 179 -4.58 -4.62 -9.29
N LEU A 180 -5.38 -5.11 -8.34
CA LEU A 180 -4.92 -5.71 -7.10
C LEU A 180 -5.39 -7.16 -7.01
N THR A 181 -4.67 -7.99 -6.27
CA THR A 181 -5.01 -9.39 -6.05
C THR A 181 -6.00 -9.50 -4.90
N GLU A 182 -7.23 -9.91 -5.20
CA GLU A 182 -8.25 -10.19 -4.20
C GLU A 182 -7.99 -11.53 -3.52
N SER A 183 -7.65 -12.55 -4.31
CA SER A 183 -7.35 -13.89 -3.80
C SER A 183 -6.43 -14.69 -4.70
N VAL A 184 -5.69 -15.61 -4.09
CA VAL A 184 -4.95 -16.69 -4.74
C VAL A 184 -5.42 -17.98 -4.10
N LEU A 185 -6.17 -18.77 -4.85
CA LEU A 185 -6.81 -19.99 -4.35
C LEU A 185 -6.19 -21.21 -5.01
N HIS A 186 -5.97 -22.27 -4.24
CA HIS A 186 -5.66 -23.58 -4.79
C HIS A 186 -6.91 -24.18 -5.44
N ASP A 187 -6.78 -24.70 -6.65
CA ASP A 187 -7.93 -25.15 -7.46
C ASP A 187 -8.64 -26.37 -6.84
N GLY A 188 -7.90 -27.20 -6.10
CA GLY A 188 -8.41 -28.33 -5.34
C GLY A 188 -9.23 -27.97 -4.10
N ASP A 189 -9.15 -26.71 -3.63
CA ASP A 189 -9.91 -26.23 -2.46
C ASP A 189 -11.34 -25.77 -2.81
N THR A 190 -11.81 -25.99 -4.04
CA THR A 190 -13.17 -25.58 -4.47
C THR A 190 -14.32 -26.36 -3.78
N PHE A 191 -14.05 -27.41 -2.99
CA PHE A 191 -15.08 -28.11 -2.21
C PHE A 191 -14.54 -28.68 -0.87
N SER A 192 -14.38 -27.83 0.14
CA SER A 192 -14.48 -28.28 1.54
C SER A 192 -15.10 -27.20 2.42
N GLY A 193 -16.39 -26.94 2.20
CA GLY A 193 -17.23 -26.38 3.24
C GLY A 193 -17.25 -27.34 4.42
N GLY A 194 -16.84 -26.86 5.60
CA GLY A 194 -17.05 -27.54 6.88
C GLY A 194 -16.03 -28.61 7.24
N VAL A 195 -14.95 -28.18 7.90
CA VAL A 195 -14.47 -28.92 9.09
C VAL A 195 -14.32 -27.87 10.20
N ALA A 196 -15.37 -27.77 11.00
CA ALA A 196 -15.31 -27.12 12.30
C ALA A 196 -14.42 -27.98 13.21
N TYR A 197 -13.56 -27.33 13.98
CA TYR A 197 -13.09 -27.89 15.26
C TYR A 197 -14.11 -27.53 16.34
#